data_AF-A0A9D7LFX3-F1
#
_entry.id   AF-A0A9D7LFX3-F1
#
_cell.length_a   1.000
_cell.length_b   1.000
_cell.length_c   1.000
_cell.angle_alpha   90.00
_cell.angle_beta   90.00
_cell.angle_gamma   90.00
#
_symmetry.space_group_name_H-M   'P 1'
#
loop_
_entity.id
_entity.type
_entity.pdbx_description
1 polymer ?
#
loop_
_entity_poly.entity_id
_entity_poly.type
_entity_poly.pdbx_seq_one_letter_code
_entity_poly.pdbx_strand_id
1 'polypeptide(L)'
;MVSLRSDLPQTPATDTWREVAARLTSHQPGLQGLSPAERVVAEYVLQGFTNKEIATILGKSVSTVKNQVAACLAKFGVSSRARLIVLLR
;
A
#
# COMPACT_ATOMS: atom_id res chain seq x y z
N MET A 1 -0.18 17.92 17.59
CA MET A 1 0.81 16.86 17.91
C MET A 1 0.70 15.74 16.88
N VAL A 2 0.99 16.04 15.61
CA VAL A 2 1.05 15.01 14.55
C VAL A 2 2.52 14.61 14.50
N SER A 3 2.86 13.51 15.17
CA SER A 3 4.21 12.95 15.09
C SER A 3 4.56 12.75 13.62
N LEU A 4 5.66 13.38 13.21
CA LEU A 4 6.39 13.04 11.99
C LEU A 4 6.49 11.50 11.92
N ARG A 5 5.67 10.87 11.07
CA ARG A 5 5.89 9.49 10.65
C ARG A 5 6.98 9.54 9.57
N SER A 6 8.23 9.67 10.03
CA SER A 6 9.43 9.81 9.21
C SER A 6 9.85 8.53 8.48
N ASP A 7 9.16 7.41 8.68
CA ASP A 7 9.35 6.16 7.92
C ASP A 7 8.45 6.09 6.68
N LEU A 8 8.37 7.19 5.93
CA LEU A 8 7.91 7.07 4.55
C LEU A 8 8.95 6.22 3.81
N PRO A 9 8.58 5.09 3.18
CA PRO A 9 9.45 4.48 2.17
C PRO A 9 9.61 5.53 1.06
N GLN A 10 10.69 6.30 1.16
CA GLN A 10 11.14 7.18 0.09
C GLN A 10 11.40 6.21 -1.06
N THR A 11 10.55 6.20 -2.08
CA THR A 11 10.97 5.62 -3.35
C THR A 11 12.16 6.48 -3.78
N PRO A 12 13.39 5.94 -3.85
CA PRO A 12 14.48 6.73 -4.40
C PRO A 12 14.06 7.15 -5.81
N ALA A 13 14.34 8.40 -6.19
CA ALA A 13 13.86 9.01 -7.44
C ALA A 13 14.22 8.24 -8.73
N THR A 14 15.01 7.17 -8.61
CA THR A 14 15.52 6.32 -9.70
C THR A 14 14.84 4.93 -9.78
N ASP A 15 14.14 4.47 -8.74
CA ASP A 15 13.47 3.15 -8.79
C ASP A 15 12.26 3.23 -9.72
N THR A 16 12.17 2.31 -10.68
CA THR A 16 10.94 2.10 -11.45
C THR A 16 9.87 1.52 -10.54
N TRP A 17 8.60 1.86 -10.78
CA TRP A 17 7.46 1.30 -10.03
C TRP A 17 7.43 -0.23 -10.01
N ARG A 18 8.03 -0.87 -11.03
CA ARG A 18 8.16 -2.32 -11.12
C ARG A 18 9.17 -2.88 -10.11
N GLU A 19 10.28 -2.19 -9.88
CA GLU A 19 11.29 -2.56 -8.88
C GLU A 19 10.77 -2.36 -7.46
N VAL A 20 10.08 -1.24 -7.21
CA VAL A 20 9.39 -1.00 -5.93
C VAL A 20 8.42 -2.14 -5.64
N ALA A 21 7.55 -2.47 -6.59
CA ALA A 21 6.58 -3.55 -6.42
C ALA A 21 7.24 -4.94 -6.26
N ALA A 22 8.32 -5.22 -6.97
CA ALA A 22 9.06 -6.48 -6.84
C ALA A 22 9.68 -6.62 -5.44
N ARG A 23 10.30 -5.56 -4.90
CA ARG A 23 10.89 -5.54 -3.56
C ARG A 23 9.83 -5.74 -2.46
N LEU A 24 8.65 -5.15 -2.61
CA LEU A 24 7.54 -5.35 -1.68
C LEU A 24 7.06 -6.82 -1.67
N THR A 25 7.05 -7.45 -2.84
CA THR A 25 6.62 -8.86 -2.98
C THR A 25 7.58 -9.82 -2.26
N SER A 26 8.89 -9.56 -2.30
CA SER A 26 9.89 -10.42 -1.67
C SER A 26 9.94 -10.29 -0.15
N HIS A 27 9.57 -9.14 0.42
CA HIS A 27 9.55 -8.91 1.87
C HIS A 27 8.22 -9.28 2.54
N GLN A 28 7.15 -9.46 1.76
CA GLN A 28 5.80 -9.70 2.27
C GLN A 28 5.11 -10.79 1.41
N PRO A 29 5.21 -12.09 1.78
CA PRO A 29 4.63 -13.18 0.99
C PRO A 29 3.11 -13.05 0.83
N GLY A 30 2.42 -12.39 1.75
CA GLY A 30 0.99 -12.07 1.64
C GLY A 30 0.63 -11.17 0.44
N LEU A 31 1.60 -10.44 -0.15
CA LEU A 31 1.36 -9.52 -1.27
C LEU A 31 1.43 -10.18 -2.66
N GLN A 32 1.77 -11.46 -2.77
CA GLN A 32 1.99 -12.13 -4.06
C GLN A 32 0.75 -12.13 -4.98
N GLY A 33 -0.46 -12.23 -4.41
CA GLY A 33 -1.73 -12.22 -5.16
C GLY A 33 -2.21 -10.83 -5.63
N LEU A 34 -1.52 -9.76 -5.22
CA LEU A 34 -1.84 -8.40 -5.63
C LEU A 34 -1.09 -7.99 -6.91
N SER A 35 -1.66 -7.07 -7.67
CA SER A 35 -0.97 -6.39 -8.78
C SER A 35 0.12 -5.46 -8.24
N PRO A 36 1.13 -5.09 -9.05
CA PRO A 36 2.19 -4.19 -8.62
C PRO A 36 1.70 -2.89 -7.96
N ALA A 37 0.65 -2.28 -8.52
CA ALA A 37 0.07 -1.05 -7.98
C ALA A 37 -0.67 -1.27 -6.65
N GLU A 38 -1.38 -2.40 -6.52
CA GLU A 38 -2.06 -2.78 -5.27
C GLU A 38 -1.06 -3.11 -4.17
N ARG A 39 0.08 -3.75 -4.49
CA ARG A 39 1.14 -4.05 -3.51
C ARG A 39 1.68 -2.79 -2.87
N VAL A 40 1.97 -1.78 -3.69
CA VAL A 40 2.43 -0.47 -3.22
C VAL A 40 1.42 0.15 -2.27
N VAL A 41 0.14 0.16 -2.63
CA VAL A 41 -0.92 0.68 -1.74
C VAL A 41 -1.06 -0.14 -0.46
N ALA A 42 -1.04 -1.47 -0.56
CA ALA A 42 -1.16 -2.38 0.58
C ALA A 42 -0.02 -2.19 1.58
N GLU A 43 1.21 -1.92 1.11
CA GLU A 43 2.34 -1.60 1.98
C GLU A 43 2.08 -0.37 2.84
N TYR A 44 1.68 0.76 2.23
CA TYR A 44 1.33 1.95 3.00
C TYR A 44 0.12 1.72 3.92
N VAL A 45 -0.79 0.83 3.52
CA VAL A 45 -1.91 0.43 4.37
C VAL A 45 -1.40 -0.27 5.65
N LEU A 46 -0.43 -1.18 5.53
CA LEU A 46 0.19 -1.90 6.64
C LEU A 46 0.97 -0.97 7.59
N GLN A 47 1.61 0.05 7.03
CA GLN A 47 2.28 1.11 7.78
C GLN A 47 1.29 2.09 8.44
N GLY A 48 -0.01 1.96 8.19
CA GLY A 48 -1.05 2.73 8.86
C GLY A 48 -1.36 4.08 8.23
N PHE A 49 -0.98 4.33 6.97
CA PHE A 49 -1.30 5.56 6.25
C PHE A 49 -2.74 5.57 5.73
N THR A 50 -3.41 6.71 5.85
CA THR A 50 -4.76 6.94 5.32
C THR A 50 -4.75 7.04 3.79
N ASN A 51 -5.90 6.83 3.14
CA ASN A 51 -6.01 6.94 1.68
C ASN A 51 -5.61 8.33 1.16
N LYS A 52 -5.80 9.38 1.96
CA LYS A 52 -5.40 10.75 1.62
C LYS A 52 -3.88 10.90 1.63
N GLU A 53 -3.22 10.40 2.66
CA GLU A 53 -1.75 10.41 2.74
C GLU A 53 -1.14 9.58 1.62
N ILE A 54 -1.66 8.37 1.37
CA ILE A 54 -1.22 7.51 0.27
C ILE A 54 -1.39 8.20 -1.08
N ALA A 55 -2.52 8.89 -1.29
CA ALA A 55 -2.77 9.65 -2.51
C ALA A 55 -1.73 10.76 -2.72
N THR A 56 -1.39 11.49 -1.66
CA THR A 56 -0.33 12.51 -1.68
C THR A 56 1.04 11.89 -1.98
N ILE A 57 1.39 10.78 -1.31
CA ILE A 57 2.67 10.09 -1.49
C ILE A 57 2.82 9.56 -2.93
N LEU A 58 1.75 8.99 -3.49
CA LEU A 58 1.76 8.37 -4.82
C LEU A 58 1.47 9.35 -5.96
N GLY A 59 1.17 10.62 -5.66
CA GLY A 59 0.71 11.58 -6.68
C GLY A 59 -0.58 11.16 -7.38
N LYS A 60 -1.48 10.46 -6.68
CA LYS A 60 -2.76 9.95 -7.23
C LYS A 60 -3.95 10.67 -6.61
N SER A 61 -5.12 10.52 -7.24
CA SER A 61 -6.37 10.94 -6.60
C SER A 61 -6.72 10.02 -5.42
N VAL A 62 -7.36 10.58 -4.39
CA VAL A 62 -7.87 9.80 -3.25
C VAL A 62 -8.86 8.72 -3.70
N SER A 63 -9.64 9.00 -4.75
CA SER A 63 -10.58 8.03 -5.34
C SER A 63 -9.85 6.83 -5.95
N THR A 64 -8.75 7.07 -6.67
CA THR A 64 -7.91 6.00 -7.23
C THR A 64 -7.34 5.10 -6.13
N VAL A 65 -6.84 5.70 -5.04
CA VAL A 65 -6.33 4.93 -3.89
C VAL A 65 -7.46 4.15 -3.22
N LYS A 66 -8.64 4.76 -3.04
CA LYS A 66 -9.81 4.08 -2.46
C LYS A 66 -10.19 2.84 -3.28
N ASN A 67 -10.20 2.95 -4.62
CA ASN A 67 -10.50 1.82 -5.50
C ASN A 67 -9.43 0.73 -5.40
N GLN A 68 -8.15 1.09 -5.31
CA GLN A 68 -7.06 0.14 -5.12
C GLN A 68 -7.14 -0.58 -3.77
N VAL A 69 -7.47 0.13 -2.68
CA VAL A 69 -7.71 -0.49 -1.37
C VAL A 69 -8.92 -1.43 -1.43
N ALA A 70 -10.02 -1.04 -2.07
CA ALA A 70 -11.19 -1.89 -2.23
C ALA A 70 -10.88 -3.17 -3.03
N ALA A 71 -10.07 -3.06 -4.09
CA ALA A 71 -9.61 -4.22 -4.85
C ALA A 71 -8.73 -5.16 -4.00
N CYS A 72 -7.85 -4.61 -3.16
CA CYS A 72 -7.09 -5.41 -2.19
C CYS A 72 -8.02 -6.16 -1.24
N LEU A 73 -8.95 -5.44 -0.59
CA LEU A 73 -9.94 -6.02 0.32
C LEU A 73 -10.72 -7.18 -0.33
N ALA A 74 -11.20 -6.98 -1.56
CA ALA A 74 -11.92 -8.00 -2.31
C ALA A 74 -11.06 -9.24 -2.60
N LYS A 75 -9.78 -9.06 -2.97
CA LYS A 75 -8.86 -10.17 -3.24
C LYS A 75 -8.52 -11.02 -2.01
N PHE A 76 -8.56 -10.43 -0.82
CA PHE A 76 -8.39 -11.15 0.44
C PHE A 76 -9.71 -11.58 1.08
N GLY A 77 -10.86 -11.32 0.43
CA GLY A 77 -12.17 -11.69 0.96
C GLY A 77 -12.54 -11.00 2.26
N VAL A 78 -11.97 -9.82 2.54
CA VAL A 78 -12.21 -9.07 3.79
C VAL A 78 -12.92 -7.76 3.51
N SER A 79 -13.78 -7.35 4.45
CA SER A 79 -14.56 -6.11 4.34
C SER A 79 -13.95 -4.92 5.08
N SER A 80 -12.86 -5.14 5.84
CA SER A 80 -12.25 -4.08 6.65
C SER A 80 -10.74 -3.98 6.46
N ARG A 81 -10.26 -2.73 6.48
CA ARG A 81 -8.84 -2.39 6.48
C ARG A 81 -8.07 -3.06 7.63
N ALA A 82 -8.67 -3.09 8.83
CA ALA A 82 -8.02 -3.71 9.98
C ALA A 82 -7.82 -5.22 9.77
N ARG A 83 -8.83 -5.93 9.25
CA ARG A 83 -8.70 -7.35 8.86
C ARG A 83 -7.61 -7.55 7.81
N LEU A 84 -7.54 -6.68 6.81
CA LEU A 84 -6.50 -6.74 5.78
C LEU A 84 -5.09 -6.60 6.39
N ILE A 85 -4.89 -5.68 7.33
CA ILE A 85 -3.61 -5.50 8.02
C ILE A 85 -3.22 -6.74 8.82
N VAL A 86 -4.18 -7.39 9.50
CA VAL A 86 -3.93 -8.61 10.28
C VAL A 86 -3.57 -9.80 9.39
N LEU A 87 -4.17 -9.92 8.20
CA LEU A 87 -3.87 -11.02 7.27
C LEU A 87 -2.54 -10.88 6.52
N LEU A 88 -2.07 -9.65 6.35
CA LEU A 88 -0.87 -9.35 5.58
C LEU A 88 0.40 -9.23 6.44
N ARG A 89 0.26 -9.09 7.76
CA ARG A 89 1.38 -9.21 8.72
C ARG A 89 1.79 -10.66 8.91
#